data_AF-A0A101MDJ9-F1
#
_entry.id   AF-A0A101MDJ9-F1
#
_cell.length_a   1.000
_cell.length_b   1.000
_cell.length_c   1.000
_cell.angle_alpha   90.00
_cell.angle_beta   90.00
_cell.angle_gamma   90.00
#
_symmetry.space_group_name_H-M   'P 1'
#
loop_
_entity.id
_entity.type
_entity.pdbx_description
1 polymer ?
#
loop_
_entity_poly.entity_id
_entity_poly.type
_entity_poly.pdbx_seq_one_letter_code
_entity_poly.pdbx_strand_id
1 'polypeptide(L)'
;MTKPRVGTWKTTNADVRDVSHISATLRFAHAHNIRISVKNTGYDFFGRSSVPNTLAVWTHNLDSIAFSSNFTANTCPLTTIQNVGELGAGVIAADAYHFFSSKGMDITGGNEQSVGLAGGFA
;
A
#
# COMPACT_ATOMS: atom_id res chain seq x y z
N MET A 1 20.69 -22.43 23.64
CA MET A 1 20.11 -21.59 22.57
C MET A 1 18.63 -21.88 22.48
N THR A 2 17.77 -20.90 22.71
CA THR A 2 16.32 -21.03 22.54
C THR A 2 15.98 -21.09 21.04
N LYS A 3 15.20 -22.09 20.62
CA LYS A 3 14.69 -22.17 19.24
C LYS A 3 13.91 -20.89 18.93
N PRO A 4 14.07 -20.28 17.74
CA PRO A 4 13.21 -19.19 17.32
C PRO A 4 11.76 -19.68 17.35
N ARG A 5 10.97 -19.13 18.27
CA ARG A 5 9.53 -19.26 18.26
C ARG A 5 9.02 -18.10 17.45
N VAL A 6 8.30 -18.38 16.36
CA VAL A 6 7.38 -17.39 15.81
C VAL A 6 6.46 -17.07 17.00
N GLY A 7 6.55 -15.84 17.52
CA GLY A 7 5.71 -15.41 18.65
C GLY A 7 4.23 -15.52 18.28
N THR A 8 3.33 -15.05 19.15
CA THR A 8 1.87 -15.06 18.96
C THR A 8 1.37 -14.35 17.68
N TRP A 9 2.26 -13.89 16.79
CA TRP A 9 2.06 -13.08 15.59
C TRP A 9 2.20 -13.90 14.29
N LYS A 10 1.55 -15.07 14.18
CA LYS A 10 1.43 -15.73 12.86
C LYS A 10 0.48 -14.92 11.98
N THR A 11 1.05 -14.04 11.18
CA THR A 11 0.37 -13.37 10.06
C THR A 11 0.80 -14.08 8.79
N THR A 12 -0.17 -14.57 8.00
CA THR A 12 0.12 -15.09 6.65
C THR A 12 -0.12 -13.97 5.66
N ASN A 13 0.79 -13.76 4.72
CA ASN A 13 0.66 -12.68 3.75
C ASN A 13 0.25 -13.25 2.39
N ALA A 14 -0.81 -12.70 1.80
CA ALA A 14 -1.09 -12.85 0.38
C ALA A 14 -0.30 -11.79 -0.38
N ASP A 15 0.62 -12.24 -1.24
CA ASP A 15 1.43 -11.39 -2.11
C ASP A 15 0.58 -10.86 -3.27
N VAL A 16 0.17 -9.59 -3.16
CA VAL A 16 -0.69 -8.93 -4.15
C VAL A 16 0.16 -8.23 -5.19
N ARG A 17 -0.05 -8.59 -6.47
CA ARG A 17 0.58 -7.93 -7.62
C ARG A 17 -0.42 -7.28 -8.57
N ASP A 18 -1.71 -7.58 -8.40
CA ASP A 18 -2.80 -6.97 -9.17
C ASP A 18 -4.13 -7.07 -8.40
N VAL A 19 -5.17 -6.44 -8.95
CA VAL A 19 -6.51 -6.36 -8.36
C VAL A 19 -7.18 -7.73 -8.19
N SER A 20 -6.86 -8.69 -9.06
CA SER A 20 -7.43 -10.04 -8.98
C SER A 20 -6.94 -10.80 -7.76
N HIS A 21 -5.68 -10.59 -7.34
CA HIS A 21 -5.13 -11.18 -6.10
C HIS A 21 -5.87 -10.68 -4.86
N ILE A 22 -6.20 -9.38 -4.80
CA ILE A 22 -7.00 -8.81 -3.71
C ILE A 22 -8.37 -9.49 -3.67
N SER A 23 -9.06 -9.52 -4.82
CA SER A 23 -10.39 -10.10 -4.95
C SER A 23 -10.41 -11.58 -4.55
N ALA A 24 -9.42 -12.37 -4.99
CA ALA A 24 -9.28 -13.77 -4.65
C ALA A 24 -9.01 -13.97 -3.15
N THR A 25 -8.13 -13.15 -2.56
CA THR A 25 -7.79 -13.20 -1.13
C THR A 25 -9.03 -12.91 -0.26
N LEU A 26 -9.82 -11.89 -0.60
CA LEU A 26 -11.04 -11.56 0.12
C LEU A 26 -12.09 -12.67 0.02
N ARG A 27 -12.28 -13.25 -1.18
CA ARG A 27 -13.21 -14.38 -1.37
C ARG A 27 -12.79 -15.61 -0.55
N PHE A 28 -11.50 -15.94 -0.57
CA PHE A 28 -10.95 -17.05 0.21
C PHE A 28 -11.16 -16.82 1.71
N ALA A 29 -10.81 -15.64 2.20
CA ALA A 29 -10.98 -15.33 3.62
C ALA A 29 -12.46 -15.36 4.04
N HIS A 30 -13.36 -14.86 3.21
CA HIS A 30 -14.81 -14.94 3.45
C HIS A 30 -15.30 -16.40 3.49
N ALA A 31 -14.91 -17.23 2.51
CA ALA A 31 -15.33 -18.63 2.42
C ALA A 31 -14.84 -19.47 3.61
N HIS A 32 -13.71 -19.10 4.21
CA HIS A 32 -13.09 -19.84 5.32
C HIS A 32 -13.21 -19.14 6.68
N ASN A 33 -13.99 -18.04 6.77
CA ASN A 33 -14.13 -17.25 7.99
C ASN A 33 -12.78 -16.82 8.61
N ILE A 34 -11.84 -16.39 7.75
CA ILE A 34 -10.50 -15.93 8.15
C ILE A 34 -10.53 -14.41 8.30
N ARG A 35 -9.98 -13.91 9.41
CA ARG A 35 -9.83 -12.47 9.61
C ARG A 35 -8.79 -11.89 8.65
N ILE A 36 -9.12 -10.80 8.00
CA ILE A 36 -8.21 -10.05 7.12
C ILE A 36 -7.46 -8.98 7.93
N SER A 37 -6.20 -8.74 7.54
CA SER A 37 -5.48 -7.50 7.82
C SER A 37 -4.94 -6.90 6.52
N VAL A 38 -4.53 -5.64 6.55
CA VAL A 38 -3.93 -4.97 5.39
C VAL A 38 -2.53 -4.52 5.78
N LYS A 39 -1.54 -4.81 4.93
CA LYS A 39 -0.15 -4.46 5.16
C LYS A 39 0.44 -3.83 3.91
N ASN A 40 1.05 -2.66 4.08
CA ASN A 40 1.99 -2.11 3.10
C ASN A 40 3.43 -2.41 3.58
N THR A 41 4.12 -1.43 4.16
CA THR A 41 5.53 -1.55 4.57
C THR A 41 5.74 -2.13 5.97
N GLY A 42 4.70 -2.11 6.82
CA GLY A 42 4.79 -2.57 8.21
C GLY A 42 5.20 -1.49 9.22
N TYR A 43 5.28 -0.22 8.81
CA TYR A 43 5.62 0.93 9.65
C TYR A 43 4.60 1.29 10.76
N ASP A 44 3.57 0.48 10.95
CA ASP A 44 2.52 0.79 11.92
C ASP A 44 2.96 0.50 13.36
N PHE A 45 3.23 1.56 14.13
CA PHE A 45 3.65 1.47 15.53
C PHE A 45 2.62 0.83 16.47
N PHE A 46 1.34 0.79 16.08
CA PHE A 46 0.26 0.20 16.87
C PHE A 46 -0.04 -1.27 16.49
N GLY A 47 0.74 -1.86 15.59
CA GLY A 47 0.59 -3.26 15.18
C GLY A 47 -0.63 -3.57 14.28
N ARG A 48 -1.33 -2.55 13.77
CA ARG A 48 -2.51 -2.67 12.88
C ARG A 48 -2.21 -3.42 11.58
N SER A 49 -0.94 -3.45 11.15
CA SER A 49 -0.47 -4.15 9.95
C SER A 49 0.15 -5.53 10.21
N SER A 50 0.15 -6.00 11.47
CA SER A 50 0.73 -7.27 11.89
C SER A 50 -0.17 -7.99 12.90
N VAL A 51 -1.46 -8.08 12.60
CA VAL A 51 -2.47 -8.64 13.52
C VAL A 51 -2.38 -10.18 13.57
N PRO A 52 -2.34 -10.81 14.75
CA PRO A 52 -2.31 -12.27 14.89
C PRO A 52 -3.46 -12.97 14.20
N ASN A 53 -3.20 -14.17 13.68
CA ASN A 53 -4.22 -15.06 13.11
C ASN A 53 -5.02 -14.38 11.99
N THR A 54 -4.34 -13.55 11.19
CA THR A 54 -4.92 -12.91 10.01
C THR A 54 -4.24 -13.36 8.72
N LEU A 55 -5.01 -13.29 7.63
CA LEU A 55 -4.50 -13.29 6.28
C LEU A 55 -4.33 -11.82 5.85
N ALA A 56 -3.08 -11.36 5.81
CA ALA A 56 -2.76 -10.01 5.40
C ALA A 56 -2.79 -9.89 3.88
N VAL A 57 -3.57 -8.94 3.38
CA VAL A 57 -3.45 -8.44 2.01
C VAL A 57 -2.19 -7.57 1.98
N TRP A 58 -1.10 -8.08 1.40
CA TRP A 58 0.17 -7.39 1.37
C TRP A 58 0.32 -6.61 0.05
N THR A 59 0.17 -5.29 0.14
CA THR A 59 0.06 -4.38 -1.03
C THR A 59 1.39 -3.85 -1.53
N HIS A 60 2.52 -4.23 -0.90
CA HIS A 60 3.82 -3.61 -1.14
C HIS A 60 4.28 -3.68 -2.61
N ASN A 61 3.89 -4.73 -3.34
CA ASN A 61 4.24 -4.92 -4.75
C ASN A 61 3.31 -4.19 -5.74
N LEU A 62 2.38 -3.35 -5.24
CA LEU A 62 1.59 -2.43 -6.07
C LEU A 62 2.29 -1.06 -6.12
N ASP A 63 3.46 -1.01 -6.72
CA ASP A 63 4.43 0.10 -6.67
C ASP A 63 4.40 1.03 -7.89
N SER A 64 3.34 0.97 -8.71
CA SER A 64 3.20 1.82 -9.89
C SER A 64 3.12 3.31 -9.53
N ILE A 65 3.82 4.16 -10.28
CA ILE A 65 3.74 5.62 -10.17
C ILE A 65 3.45 6.20 -11.55
N ALA A 66 2.41 7.03 -11.65
CA ALA A 66 2.07 7.76 -12.86
C ALA A 66 1.86 9.26 -12.60
N PHE A 67 1.95 10.05 -13.66
CA PHE A 67 1.77 11.50 -13.63
C PHE A 67 0.92 11.95 -14.81
N SER A 68 -0.06 12.81 -14.52
CA SER A 68 -0.87 13.47 -15.53
C SER A 68 -0.78 14.98 -15.36
N SER A 69 -0.34 15.67 -16.41
CA SER A 69 -0.31 17.14 -16.45
C SER A 69 -1.72 17.74 -16.59
N ASN A 70 -2.66 17.00 -17.18
CA ASN A 70 -4.07 17.38 -17.34
C ASN A 70 -4.96 16.17 -17.05
N PHE A 71 -5.34 16.02 -15.78
CA PHE A 71 -6.19 14.93 -15.32
C PHE A 71 -7.67 15.32 -15.41
N THR A 72 -8.49 14.43 -15.96
CA THR A 72 -9.95 14.57 -16.00
C THR A 72 -10.56 13.46 -15.17
N ALA A 73 -11.29 13.81 -14.11
CA ALA A 73 -11.95 12.82 -13.28
C ALA A 73 -13.15 12.19 -14.02
N ASN A 74 -13.21 10.86 -14.06
CA ASN A 74 -14.27 10.12 -14.76
C ASN A 74 -15.69 10.48 -14.27
N THR A 75 -15.85 10.80 -12.99
CA THR A 75 -17.14 11.11 -12.37
C THR A 75 -17.35 12.60 -12.09
N CYS A 76 -16.37 13.46 -12.41
CA CYS A 76 -16.48 14.91 -12.27
C CYS A 76 -15.79 15.63 -13.45
N PRO A 77 -16.44 15.64 -14.64
CA PRO A 77 -15.82 16.16 -15.87
C PRO A 77 -15.58 17.68 -15.85
N LEU A 78 -16.23 18.40 -14.93
CA LEU A 78 -16.14 19.86 -14.83
C LEU A 78 -14.84 20.35 -14.20
N THR A 79 -14.02 19.45 -13.66
CA THR A 79 -12.77 19.79 -12.98
C THR A 79 -11.60 19.09 -13.64
N THR A 80 -11.00 19.76 -14.63
CA THR A 80 -9.64 19.43 -15.06
C THR A 80 -8.69 19.86 -13.95
N ILE A 81 -7.93 18.91 -13.42
CA ILE A 81 -6.92 19.16 -12.40
C ILE A 81 -5.57 19.02 -13.07
N GLN A 82 -4.69 20.01 -12.86
CA GLN A 82 -3.34 19.94 -13.37
C GLN A 82 -2.44 19.20 -12.39
N ASN A 83 -1.39 18.57 -12.92
CA ASN A 83 -0.28 18.06 -12.13
C ASN A 83 -0.68 17.03 -11.08
N VAL A 84 -1.40 15.99 -11.52
CA VAL A 84 -1.87 14.90 -10.65
C VAL A 84 -0.89 13.73 -10.68
N GLY A 85 -0.48 13.30 -9.49
CA GLY A 85 0.25 12.05 -9.29
C GLY A 85 -0.70 10.91 -8.93
N GLU A 86 -0.50 9.75 -9.55
CA GLU A 86 -1.22 8.52 -9.23
C GLU A 86 -0.23 7.51 -8.65
N LEU A 87 -0.48 7.07 -7.42
CA LEU A 87 0.41 6.17 -6.68
C LEU A 87 -0.29 4.85 -6.40
N GLY A 88 0.39 3.75 -6.70
CA GLY A 88 -0.02 2.42 -6.28
C GLY A 88 0.08 2.27 -4.76
N ALA A 89 -0.73 1.36 -4.20
CA ALA A 89 -0.85 1.16 -2.75
C ALA A 89 0.44 0.67 -2.04
N GLY A 90 1.45 0.25 -2.80
CA GLY A 90 2.76 -0.20 -2.34
C GLY A 90 3.84 0.88 -2.38
N VAL A 91 3.59 2.00 -3.07
CA VAL A 91 4.59 3.07 -3.27
C VAL A 91 5.09 3.61 -1.93
N ILE A 92 6.41 3.63 -1.78
CA ILE A 92 7.09 4.24 -0.63
C ILE A 92 7.48 5.69 -0.93
N ALA A 93 7.73 6.46 0.12
CA ALA A 93 8.08 7.88 0.00
C ALA A 93 9.33 8.11 -0.86
N ALA A 94 10.37 7.27 -0.75
CA ALA A 94 11.59 7.36 -1.56
C ALA A 94 11.29 7.37 -3.06
N ASP A 95 10.52 6.39 -3.53
CA ASP A 95 10.21 6.20 -4.95
C ASP A 95 9.36 7.35 -5.48
N ALA A 96 8.39 7.81 -4.67
CA ALA A 96 7.59 8.99 -5.01
C ALA A 96 8.46 10.24 -5.15
N TYR A 97 9.34 10.52 -4.18
CA TYR A 97 10.25 11.67 -4.24
C TYR A 97 11.15 11.62 -5.47
N HIS A 98 11.76 10.47 -5.75
CA HIS A 98 12.60 10.31 -6.93
C HIS A 98 11.81 10.52 -8.23
N PHE A 99 10.60 9.97 -8.33
CA PHE A 99 9.78 10.11 -9.52
C PHE A 99 9.33 11.56 -9.77
N PHE A 100 8.79 12.26 -8.77
CA PHE A 100 8.32 13.64 -8.98
C PHE A 100 9.47 14.63 -9.11
N SER A 101 10.57 14.43 -8.36
CA SER A 101 11.76 15.27 -8.51
C SER A 101 12.33 15.20 -9.94
N SER A 102 12.31 14.02 -10.57
CA SER A 102 12.71 13.86 -11.99
C SER A 102 11.85 14.67 -12.98
N LYS A 103 10.68 15.15 -12.54
CA LYS A 103 9.76 15.99 -13.31
C LYS A 103 9.82 17.47 -12.90
N GLY A 104 10.76 17.85 -12.04
CA GLY A 104 10.84 19.20 -11.49
C GLY A 104 9.67 19.53 -10.54
N MET A 105 9.15 18.51 -9.87
CA MET A 105 8.00 18.61 -8.98
C MET A 105 8.32 18.06 -7.60
N ASP A 106 7.62 18.60 -6.60
CA ASP A 106 7.62 18.07 -5.25
C ASP A 106 6.28 17.35 -4.97
N ILE A 107 6.34 16.38 -4.06
CA ILE A 107 5.16 15.73 -3.49
C ILE A 107 5.26 15.78 -1.97
N THR A 108 4.13 15.98 -1.29
CA THR A 108 4.07 15.93 0.17
C THR A 108 4.20 14.48 0.64
N GLY A 109 5.08 14.24 1.61
CA GLY A 109 5.25 12.93 2.24
C GLY A 109 5.98 13.01 3.58
N GLY A 110 6.33 11.86 4.14
CA GLY A 110 7.03 11.73 5.42
C GLY A 110 8.55 11.88 5.31
N ASN A 111 9.21 12.17 6.42
CA ASN A 111 10.68 12.22 6.47
C ASN A 111 11.31 10.83 6.22
N GLU A 112 10.70 9.77 6.75
CA GLU A 112 11.18 8.40 6.63
C GLU A 112 10.85 7.82 5.25
N GLN A 113 11.90 7.63 4.45
CA GLN A 113 11.79 7.31 3.03
C GLN A 113 11.15 5.94 2.74
N SER A 114 11.20 5.00 3.69
CA SER A 114 10.59 3.66 3.54
C SER A 114 9.16 3.56 4.06
N VAL A 115 8.55 4.67 4.48
CA VAL A 115 7.11 4.73 4.76
C VAL A 115 6.33 4.54 3.48
N GLY A 116 5.28 3.73 3.53
CA GLY A 116 4.34 3.55 2.42
C GLY A 116 3.45 4.78 2.27
N LEU A 117 3.71 5.59 1.24
CA LEU A 117 3.11 6.91 1.05
C LEU A 117 1.61 6.81 0.73
N ALA A 118 1.22 5.82 -0.07
CA ALA A 118 -0.18 5.51 -0.40
C ALA A 118 -0.85 4.53 0.60
N GLY A 119 -0.29 4.41 1.81
CA GLY A 119 -0.76 3.52 2.86
C GLY A 119 -1.51 4.25 3.97
N GLY A 120 -1.13 3.98 5.22
CA GLY A 120 -1.70 4.63 6.41
C GLY A 120 -0.97 5.90 6.84
N PHE A 121 -0.13 6.47 5.98
CA PHE A 121 0.58 7.72 6.23
C PHE A 121 -0.41 8.89 6.24
N ALA A 122 -0.44 9.64 7.35
CA ALA A 122 -1.24 10.85 7.56
C ALA A 122 -0.59 11.72 8.66
#